data_AF-A0A916W4A4-F1
#
_entry.id   AF-A0A916W4A4-F1
#
_cell.length_a   1.000
_cell.length_b   1.000
_cell.length_c   1.000
_cell.angle_alpha   90.00
_cell.angle_beta   90.00
_cell.angle_gamma   90.00
#
_symmetry.space_group_name_H-M   'P 1'
#
loop_
_entity.id
_entity.type
_entity.pdbx_description
1 polymer ?
#
loop_
_entity_poly.entity_id
_entity_poly.type
_entity_poly.pdbx_seq_one_letter_code
_entity_poly.pdbx_strand_id
1 'polypeptide(L)'
;MLAEHAARHGADAVSSLPPKGDAAAIGAYYAELAAGSPLPLILYYFPKASPHAFSDPEQLLEICDLPNVLGVKFTDFNFYLMQRLIKRGNLVFNGYDEALAAGLLMGAQGGIGSTYNIMPEAYLSLYRAAMAAEWETARRWQTQINDVITTLLNYPFFPALRAVMKEKGFNCGPMMSGEELLPESQRVALLADLDRNVSREIATILSLGTAGALINPR
;
A
#
# COMPACT_ATOMS: atom_id res chain seq x y z
N MET A 1 -4.19 -21.48 13.75
CA MET A 1 -4.52 -20.09 13.33
C MET A 1 -3.55 -19.62 12.24
N LEU A 2 -3.94 -18.70 11.33
CA LEU A 2 -3.03 -18.18 10.27
C LEU A 2 -1.78 -17.50 10.85
N ALA A 3 -1.88 -16.83 12.01
CA ALA A 3 -0.73 -16.20 12.64
C ALA A 3 0.33 -17.21 13.14
N GLU A 4 -0.09 -18.36 13.68
CA GLU A 4 0.86 -19.44 14.03
C GLU A 4 1.52 -20.06 12.79
N HIS A 5 0.77 -20.16 11.69
CA HIS A 5 1.34 -20.62 10.43
C HIS A 5 2.38 -19.63 9.89
N ALA A 6 2.09 -18.32 9.92
CA ALA A 6 3.03 -17.27 9.54
C ALA A 6 4.30 -17.30 10.40
N ALA A 7 4.16 -17.47 11.72
CA ALA A 7 5.29 -17.58 12.65
C ALA A 7 6.19 -18.80 12.35
N ARG A 8 5.59 -19.96 12.08
CA ARG A 8 6.32 -21.17 11.66
C ARG A 8 7.06 -21.00 10.32
N HIS A 9 6.75 -19.96 9.56
CA HIS A 9 7.40 -19.64 8.28
C HIS A 9 8.25 -18.38 8.34
N GLY A 10 8.56 -17.88 9.55
CA GLY A 10 9.53 -16.82 9.77
C GLY A 10 9.03 -15.42 9.44
N ALA A 11 7.71 -15.20 9.42
CA ALA A 11 7.17 -13.84 9.33
C ALA A 11 7.54 -13.04 10.59
N ASP A 12 7.88 -11.75 10.43
CA ASP A 12 8.23 -10.86 11.55
C ASP A 12 7.00 -10.28 12.26
N ALA A 13 5.89 -10.17 11.55
CA ALA A 13 4.64 -9.64 12.07
C ALA A 13 3.45 -10.22 11.31
N VAL A 14 2.26 -10.12 11.90
CA VAL A 14 0.99 -10.38 11.22
C VAL A 14 0.18 -9.10 11.08
N SER A 15 -0.70 -9.08 10.08
CA SER A 15 -1.64 -7.99 9.89
C SER A 15 -3.01 -8.54 9.54
N SER A 16 -4.06 -7.84 9.99
CA SER A 16 -5.43 -8.22 9.71
C SER A 16 -6.30 -6.99 9.49
N LEU A 17 -7.22 -7.10 8.53
CA LEU A 17 -8.40 -6.24 8.46
C LEU A 17 -9.35 -6.62 9.60
N PRO A 18 -10.19 -5.69 10.08
CA PRO A 18 -11.21 -6.04 11.05
C PRO A 18 -12.18 -7.08 10.46
N PRO A 19 -12.73 -7.98 11.28
CA PRO A 19 -13.79 -8.87 10.84
C PRO A 19 -15.07 -8.06 10.57
N LYS A 20 -16.05 -8.68 9.91
CA LYS A 20 -17.40 -8.12 9.87
C LYS A 20 -18.00 -8.23 11.28
N GLY A 21 -18.55 -7.13 11.79
CA GLY A 21 -19.16 -7.08 13.11
C GLY A 21 -19.39 -5.64 13.57
N ASP A 22 -19.97 -5.51 14.75
CA ASP A 22 -20.04 -4.24 15.46
C ASP A 22 -18.71 -3.95 16.19
N ALA A 23 -18.65 -2.78 16.83
CA ALA A 23 -17.45 -2.35 17.55
C ALA A 23 -17.01 -3.36 18.64
N ALA A 24 -17.97 -3.94 19.38
CA ALA A 24 -17.66 -4.89 20.44
C ALA A 24 -17.06 -6.19 19.89
N ALA A 25 -17.63 -6.74 18.81
CA ALA A 25 -17.12 -7.93 18.15
C ALA A 25 -15.70 -7.71 17.58
N ILE A 26 -15.44 -6.52 17.04
CA ILE A 26 -14.12 -6.17 16.49
C ILE A 26 -13.08 -6.01 17.60
N GLY A 27 -13.43 -5.35 18.70
CA GLY A 27 -12.56 -5.25 19.87
C GLY A 27 -12.21 -6.63 20.44
N ALA A 28 -13.21 -7.50 20.61
CA ALA A 28 -13.01 -8.86 21.09
C ALA A 28 -12.12 -9.69 20.14
N TYR A 29 -12.34 -9.57 18.83
CA TYR A 29 -11.51 -10.23 17.82
C TYR A 29 -10.04 -9.83 17.92
N TYR A 30 -9.75 -8.53 18.01
CA TYR A 30 -8.36 -8.07 18.09
C TYR A 30 -7.72 -8.42 19.43
N ALA A 31 -8.47 -8.41 20.52
CA ALA A 31 -7.98 -8.89 21.81
C ALA A 31 -7.58 -10.37 21.77
N GLU A 32 -8.43 -11.22 21.17
CA GLU A 32 -8.13 -12.64 21.00
C GLU A 32 -6.94 -12.87 20.05
N LEU A 33 -6.90 -12.16 18.91
CA LEU A 33 -5.80 -12.26 17.96
C LEU A 33 -4.48 -11.80 18.57
N ALA A 34 -4.46 -10.68 19.28
CA ALA A 34 -3.25 -10.14 19.89
C ALA A 34 -2.73 -11.04 21.02
N ALA A 35 -3.62 -11.61 21.84
CA ALA A 35 -3.27 -12.54 22.91
C ALA A 35 -2.82 -13.91 22.39
N GLY A 36 -3.41 -14.40 21.30
CA GLY A 36 -3.10 -15.71 20.72
C GLY A 36 -1.96 -15.69 19.70
N SER A 37 -1.60 -14.53 19.15
CA SER A 37 -0.57 -14.43 18.12
C SER A 37 0.84 -14.56 18.71
N PRO A 38 1.69 -15.48 18.22
CA PRO A 38 3.10 -15.54 18.61
C PRO A 38 3.94 -14.42 17.98
N LEU A 39 3.36 -13.61 17.09
CA LEU A 39 4.01 -12.50 16.40
C LEU A 39 3.36 -11.16 16.75
N PRO A 40 4.11 -10.04 16.68
CA PRO A 40 3.55 -8.69 16.76
C PRO A 40 2.43 -8.47 15.73
N LEU A 41 1.39 -7.77 16.15
CA LEU A 41 0.26 -7.41 15.30
C LEU A 41 0.38 -5.97 14.77
N ILE A 42 0.25 -5.82 13.45
CA ILE A 42 0.03 -4.54 12.78
C ILE A 42 -1.43 -4.49 12.31
N LEU A 43 -2.25 -3.65 12.95
CA LEU A 43 -3.65 -3.49 12.57
C LEU A 43 -3.74 -2.93 11.15
N TYR A 44 -4.68 -3.43 10.34
CA TYR A 44 -4.97 -2.83 9.05
C TYR A 44 -6.21 -1.95 9.15
N TYR A 45 -5.98 -0.65 9.33
CA TYR A 45 -7.03 0.36 9.37
C TYR A 45 -7.36 0.84 7.96
N PHE A 46 -8.50 0.39 7.42
CA PHE A 46 -8.98 0.80 6.10
C PHE A 46 -10.52 0.94 6.08
N PRO A 47 -11.05 2.09 6.53
CA PRO A 47 -12.51 2.29 6.64
C PRO A 47 -13.27 2.04 5.34
N LYS A 48 -12.69 2.35 4.18
CA LYS A 48 -13.35 2.08 2.89
C LYS A 48 -13.57 0.58 2.62
N ALA A 49 -12.67 -0.29 3.09
CA ALA A 49 -12.83 -1.75 2.99
C ALA A 49 -13.68 -2.34 4.14
N SER A 50 -13.78 -1.62 5.25
CA SER A 50 -14.49 -2.07 6.45
C SER A 50 -15.28 -0.90 7.09
N PRO A 51 -16.32 -0.38 6.42
CA PRO A 51 -16.96 0.89 6.79
C PRO A 51 -17.67 0.86 8.14
N HIS A 52 -18.04 -0.33 8.63
CA HIS A 52 -18.69 -0.50 9.93
C HIS A 52 -17.70 -0.70 11.09
N ALA A 53 -16.41 -0.89 10.78
CA ALA A 53 -15.48 -1.43 11.77
C ALA A 53 -14.93 -0.41 12.77
N PHE A 54 -14.95 0.88 12.40
CA PHE A 54 -14.37 1.96 13.17
C PHE A 54 -15.24 3.22 13.02
N SER A 55 -16.53 3.12 13.35
CA SER A 55 -17.42 4.29 13.37
C SER A 55 -16.97 5.34 14.38
N ASP A 56 -16.25 4.91 15.43
CA ASP A 56 -15.55 5.77 16.37
C ASP A 56 -14.03 5.61 16.23
N PRO A 57 -13.29 6.64 15.80
CA PRO A 57 -11.84 6.64 15.76
C PRO A 57 -11.14 6.33 17.10
N GLU A 58 -11.77 6.59 18.25
CA GLU A 58 -11.17 6.25 19.56
C GLU A 58 -11.01 4.75 19.74
N GLN A 59 -11.92 3.96 19.17
CA GLN A 59 -11.87 2.50 19.22
C GLN A 59 -10.57 1.96 18.60
N LEU A 60 -10.07 2.59 17.54
CA LEU A 60 -8.78 2.23 16.95
C LEU A 60 -7.65 2.43 17.96
N LEU A 61 -7.66 3.55 18.69
CA LEU A 61 -6.63 3.87 19.68
C LEU A 61 -6.66 2.87 20.84
N GLU A 62 -7.85 2.51 21.32
CA GLU A 62 -8.01 1.51 22.38
C GLU A 62 -7.50 0.12 21.95
N ILE A 63 -7.80 -0.30 20.73
CA ILE A 63 -7.29 -1.57 20.19
C ILE A 63 -5.76 -1.51 20.01
N CYS A 64 -5.21 -0.34 19.66
CA CYS A 64 -3.76 -0.15 19.56
C CYS A 64 -3.03 -0.20 20.91
N ASP A 65 -3.74 -0.04 22.03
CA ASP A 65 -3.19 -0.16 23.38
C ASP A 65 -3.16 -1.62 23.86
N LEU A 66 -3.71 -2.58 23.11
CA LEU A 66 -3.65 -4.00 23.46
C LEU A 66 -2.20 -4.51 23.48
N PRO A 67 -1.85 -5.43 24.43
CA PRO A 67 -0.55 -6.09 24.41
C PRO A 67 -0.30 -6.77 23.06
N ASN A 68 0.95 -6.76 22.60
CA ASN A 68 1.39 -7.36 21.32
C ASN A 68 0.90 -6.64 20.05
N VAL A 69 0.11 -5.56 20.16
CA VAL A 69 -0.14 -4.66 19.02
C VAL A 69 1.03 -3.69 18.89
N LEU A 70 1.76 -3.82 17.78
CA LEU A 70 2.94 -3.00 17.49
C LEU A 70 2.57 -1.70 16.78
N GLY A 71 1.52 -1.72 15.96
CA GLY A 71 1.25 -0.60 15.08
C GLY A 71 0.06 -0.75 14.15
N VAL A 72 -0.01 0.15 13.18
CA VAL A 72 -1.12 0.29 12.24
C VAL A 72 -0.61 0.55 10.82
N LYS A 73 -1.13 -0.22 9.85
CA LYS A 73 -1.18 0.20 8.45
C LYS A 73 -2.41 1.10 8.30
N PHE A 74 -2.17 2.41 8.16
CA PHE A 74 -3.18 3.45 8.19
C PHE A 74 -3.56 3.90 6.76
N THR A 75 -4.70 3.41 6.26
CA THR A 75 -5.24 3.77 4.94
C THR A 75 -6.45 4.70 5.10
N ASP A 76 -6.16 5.95 5.50
CA ASP A 76 -7.12 7.04 5.64
C ASP A 76 -6.41 8.41 5.47
N PHE A 77 -7.15 9.50 5.27
CA PHE A 77 -6.60 10.86 5.15
C PHE A 77 -6.70 11.67 6.46
N ASN A 78 -7.24 11.08 7.52
CA ASN A 78 -7.30 11.68 8.85
C ASN A 78 -5.90 11.68 9.51
N PHE A 79 -5.04 12.58 9.06
CA PHE A 79 -3.70 12.77 9.58
C PHE A 79 -3.67 13.22 11.05
N TYR A 80 -4.76 13.81 11.56
CA TYR A 80 -4.91 14.10 12.98
C TYR A 80 -4.98 12.81 13.80
N LEU A 81 -5.81 11.84 13.39
CA LEU A 81 -5.85 10.52 14.02
C LEU A 81 -4.51 9.78 13.90
N MET A 82 -3.89 9.83 12.72
CA MET A 82 -2.57 9.26 12.49
C MET A 82 -1.53 9.80 13.49
N GLN A 83 -1.50 11.13 13.69
CA GLN A 83 -0.57 11.76 14.63
C GLN A 83 -0.84 11.34 16.08
N ARG A 84 -2.10 11.09 16.45
CA ARG A 84 -2.45 10.57 17.78
C ARG A 84 -1.93 9.15 18.02
N LEU A 85 -1.98 8.28 17.02
CA LEU A 85 -1.35 6.95 17.07
C LEU A 85 0.17 7.07 17.27
N ILE A 86 0.82 7.91 16.47
CA ILE A 86 2.27 8.13 16.56
C ILE A 86 2.67 8.66 17.94
N LYS A 87 1.91 9.62 18.49
CA LYS A 87 2.16 10.18 19.83
C LYS A 87 2.04 9.16 20.96
N ARG A 88 1.25 8.10 20.76
CA ARG A 88 1.12 6.96 21.69
C ARG A 88 2.26 5.95 21.55
N GLY A 89 3.14 6.12 20.57
CA GLY A 89 4.29 5.25 20.33
C GLY A 89 3.99 4.08 19.38
N ASN A 90 2.82 4.06 18.75
CA ASN A 90 2.51 3.04 17.75
C ASN A 90 3.36 3.23 16.48
N LEU A 91 3.82 2.12 15.90
CA LEU A 91 4.40 2.12 14.56
C LEU A 91 3.30 2.39 13.53
N VAL A 92 3.49 3.33 12.63
CA VAL A 92 2.49 3.69 11.61
C VAL A 92 3.09 3.60 10.21
N PHE A 93 2.43 2.80 9.37
CA PHE A 93 2.68 2.75 7.93
C PHE A 93 1.56 3.46 7.19
N ASN A 94 1.89 4.47 6.40
CA ASN A 94 0.91 5.11 5.52
C ASN A 94 0.44 4.13 4.43
N GLY A 95 -0.87 4.02 4.25
CA GLY A 95 -1.47 3.04 3.35
C GLY A 95 -2.07 3.58 2.06
N TYR A 96 -2.25 4.90 1.92
CA TYR A 96 -2.61 5.54 0.65
C TYR A 96 -1.36 5.99 -0.09
N ASP A 97 -1.04 5.29 -1.17
CA ASP A 97 0.10 5.52 -2.06
C ASP A 97 0.22 6.99 -2.50
N GLU A 98 -0.93 7.61 -2.79
CA GLU A 98 -1.07 8.99 -3.26
C GLU A 98 -0.79 10.07 -2.21
N ALA A 99 -0.56 9.66 -0.96
CA ALA A 99 -0.36 10.56 0.18
C ALA A 99 0.80 10.16 1.10
N LEU A 100 1.75 9.35 0.62
CA LEU A 100 2.92 8.93 1.40
C LEU A 100 3.69 10.13 1.97
N ALA A 101 3.98 11.16 1.17
CA ALA A 101 4.71 12.34 1.63
C ALA A 101 4.01 13.04 2.80
N ALA A 102 2.68 13.12 2.79
CA ALA A 102 1.91 13.69 3.88
C ALA A 102 1.97 12.80 5.13
N GLY A 103 1.82 11.48 4.98
CA GLY A 103 1.97 10.54 6.09
C GLY A 103 3.36 10.62 6.75
N LEU A 104 4.43 10.66 5.95
CA LEU A 104 5.80 10.80 6.45
C LEU A 104 6.02 12.14 7.17
N LEU A 105 5.47 13.23 6.64
CA LEU A 105 5.53 14.55 7.28
C LEU A 105 4.87 14.55 8.67
N MET A 106 3.80 13.77 8.82
CA MET A 106 3.07 13.62 10.09
C MET A 106 3.74 12.65 11.06
N GLY A 107 4.82 11.98 10.65
CA GLY A 107 5.64 11.10 11.47
C GLY A 107 5.43 9.61 11.25
N ALA A 108 4.70 9.20 10.20
CA ALA A 108 4.64 7.78 9.83
C ALA A 108 6.06 7.28 9.50
N GLN A 109 6.38 6.05 9.90
CA GLN A 109 7.73 5.50 9.77
C GLN A 109 7.99 4.85 8.41
N GLY A 110 6.95 4.70 7.58
CA GLY A 110 7.04 4.18 6.23
C GLY A 110 5.68 4.11 5.55
N GLY A 111 5.58 3.29 4.51
CA GLY A 111 4.33 3.02 3.84
C GLY A 111 4.19 1.56 3.40
N ILE A 112 2.96 1.12 3.23
CA ILE A 112 2.62 -0.19 2.65
C ILE A 112 1.61 0.05 1.55
N GLY A 113 2.07 -0.01 0.31
CA GLY A 113 1.30 0.39 -0.86
C GLY A 113 1.27 -0.64 -1.97
N SER A 114 0.27 -0.49 -2.83
CA SER A 114 0.03 -1.43 -3.94
C SER A 114 0.88 -1.13 -5.15
N THR A 115 1.02 0.15 -5.51
CA THR A 115 1.80 0.61 -6.66
C THR A 115 3.31 0.54 -6.41
N TYR A 116 3.72 0.19 -5.19
CA TYR A 116 5.12 -0.05 -4.84
C TYR A 116 5.68 -1.23 -5.63
N ASN A 117 4.81 -2.14 -6.09
CA ASN A 117 5.16 -3.25 -6.96
C ASN A 117 5.76 -2.80 -8.31
N ILE A 118 5.28 -1.68 -8.86
CA ILE A 118 5.67 -1.24 -10.22
C ILE A 118 6.72 -0.12 -10.23
N MET A 119 6.81 0.66 -9.15
CA MET A 119 7.72 1.82 -9.06
C MET A 119 8.37 1.99 -7.68
N PRO A 120 8.98 0.95 -7.08
CA PRO A 120 9.57 1.04 -5.74
C PRO A 120 10.66 2.12 -5.65
N GLU A 121 11.41 2.38 -6.72
CA GLU A 121 12.47 3.38 -6.78
C GLU A 121 11.94 4.80 -6.56
N ALA A 122 10.74 5.12 -7.06
CA ALA A 122 10.10 6.42 -6.85
C ALA A 122 9.75 6.62 -5.38
N TYR A 123 9.18 5.60 -4.74
CA TYR A 123 8.85 5.62 -3.32
C TYR A 123 10.09 5.68 -2.42
N LEU A 124 11.16 4.96 -2.76
CA LEU A 124 12.44 5.05 -2.06
C LEU A 124 13.06 6.44 -2.17
N SER A 125 12.95 7.08 -3.34
CA SER A 125 13.45 8.44 -3.56
C SER A 125 12.65 9.47 -2.76
N LEU A 126 11.32 9.34 -2.73
CA LEU A 126 10.45 10.13 -1.86
C LEU A 126 10.81 9.95 -0.38
N TYR A 127 10.93 8.69 0.07
CA TYR A 127 11.24 8.37 1.46
C TYR A 127 12.58 8.95 1.90
N ARG A 128 13.63 8.79 1.09
CA ARG A 128 14.95 9.37 1.37
C ARG A 128 14.92 10.89 1.47
N ALA A 129 14.22 11.56 0.55
CA ALA A 129 14.05 13.01 0.59
C ALA A 129 13.30 13.45 1.85
N ALA A 130 12.22 12.76 2.23
CA ALA A 130 11.47 13.04 3.45
C ALA A 130 12.33 12.87 4.72
N MET A 131 13.11 11.79 4.82
CA MET A 131 14.03 11.55 5.94
C MET A 131 15.16 12.59 6.02
N ALA A 132 15.56 13.17 4.89
CA ALA A 132 16.51 14.27 4.81
C ALA A 132 15.86 15.66 4.99
N ALA A 133 14.56 15.74 5.30
CA ALA A 133 13.77 16.97 5.38
C ALA A 133 13.72 17.80 4.08
N GLU A 134 14.00 17.18 2.94
CA GLU A 134 13.92 17.79 1.60
C GLU A 134 12.48 17.74 1.06
N TRP A 135 11.56 18.44 1.71
CA TRP A 135 10.12 18.33 1.43
C TRP A 135 9.71 18.79 0.03
N GLU A 136 10.46 19.70 -0.59
CA GLU A 136 10.24 20.06 -1.98
C GLU A 136 10.54 18.89 -2.93
N THR A 137 11.66 18.19 -2.70
CA THR A 137 12.04 16.98 -3.44
C THR A 137 11.03 15.86 -3.20
N ALA A 138 10.62 15.63 -1.95
CA ALA A 138 9.62 14.63 -1.61
C ALA A 138 8.27 14.91 -2.28
N ARG A 139 7.84 16.18 -2.30
CA ARG A 139 6.62 16.62 -3.00
C ARG A 139 6.72 16.38 -4.50
N ARG A 140 7.86 16.69 -5.13
CA ARG A 140 8.09 16.43 -6.57
C ARG A 140 7.94 14.94 -6.89
N TRP A 141 8.49 14.06 -6.06
CA TRP A 141 8.30 12.62 -6.22
C TRP A 141 6.85 12.18 -6.01
N GLN A 142 6.17 12.71 -4.99
CA GLN A 142 4.75 12.41 -4.77
C GLN A 142 3.88 12.85 -5.95
N THR A 143 4.14 14.01 -6.56
CA THR A 143 3.42 14.46 -7.76
C THR A 143 3.58 13.45 -8.91
N GLN A 144 4.82 13.03 -9.19
CA GLN A 144 5.10 12.06 -10.24
C GLN A 144 4.47 10.68 -9.97
N ILE A 145 4.48 10.23 -8.71
CA ILE A 145 3.77 9.03 -8.26
C ILE A 145 2.26 9.17 -8.51
N ASN A 146 1.70 10.34 -8.21
CA ASN A 146 0.27 10.59 -8.38
C ASN A 146 -0.12 10.62 -9.86
N ASP A 147 0.74 11.08 -10.77
CA ASP A 147 0.48 11.01 -12.22
C ASP A 147 0.31 9.55 -12.70
N VAL A 148 1.11 8.62 -12.16
CA VAL A 148 0.96 7.17 -12.41
C VAL A 148 -0.35 6.65 -11.83
N ILE A 149 -0.64 6.96 -10.57
CA ILE A 149 -1.86 6.52 -9.89
C ILE A 149 -3.11 7.02 -10.62
N THR A 150 -3.14 8.30 -10.99
CA THR A 150 -4.23 8.90 -11.78
C THR A 150 -4.42 8.18 -13.10
N THR A 151 -3.33 7.84 -13.79
CA THR A 151 -3.41 7.08 -15.05
C THR A 151 -3.96 5.67 -14.82
N LEU A 152 -3.49 4.95 -13.79
CA LEU A 152 -3.96 3.60 -13.46
C LEU A 152 -5.44 3.58 -13.08
N LEU A 153 -5.94 4.61 -12.40
CA LEU A 153 -7.33 4.71 -11.96
C LEU A 153 -8.35 4.92 -13.10
N ASN A 154 -7.88 5.23 -14.32
CA ASN A 154 -8.73 5.23 -15.52
C ASN A 154 -9.07 3.81 -16.00
N TYR A 155 -8.45 2.79 -15.42
CA TYR A 155 -8.63 1.38 -15.74
C TYR A 155 -9.02 0.61 -14.47
N PRO A 156 -9.54 -0.63 -14.59
CA PRO A 156 -9.67 -1.51 -13.43
C PRO A 156 -8.31 -1.63 -12.72
N PHE A 157 -8.25 -1.23 -11.45
CA PHE A 157 -6.96 -0.92 -10.81
C PHE A 157 -5.99 -2.11 -10.72
N PHE A 158 -6.43 -3.25 -10.17
CA PHE A 158 -5.58 -4.44 -10.02
C PHE A 158 -5.20 -5.10 -11.36
N PRO A 159 -6.14 -5.26 -12.31
CA PRO A 159 -5.84 -5.48 -13.72
C PRO A 159 -4.71 -4.64 -14.30
N ALA A 160 -4.81 -3.32 -14.20
CA ALA A 160 -3.82 -2.38 -14.74
C ALA A 160 -2.46 -2.52 -14.05
N LEU A 161 -2.45 -2.60 -12.72
CA LEU A 161 -1.22 -2.79 -11.95
C LEU A 161 -0.48 -4.07 -12.37
N ARG A 162 -1.22 -5.19 -12.52
CA ARG A 162 -0.64 -6.47 -12.96
C ARG A 162 -0.20 -6.46 -14.41
N ALA A 163 -0.88 -5.71 -15.29
CA ALA A 163 -0.45 -5.53 -16.67
C ALA A 163 0.93 -4.84 -16.71
N VAL A 164 1.13 -3.78 -15.93
CA VAL A 164 2.44 -3.11 -15.82
C VAL A 164 3.49 -4.05 -15.21
N MET A 165 3.16 -4.82 -14.18
CA MET A 165 4.07 -5.84 -13.63
C MET A 165 4.50 -6.87 -14.67
N LYS A 166 3.59 -7.28 -15.55
CA LYS A 166 3.89 -8.22 -16.64
C LYS A 166 4.84 -7.62 -17.67
N GLU A 167 4.69 -6.34 -18.03
CA GLU A 167 5.66 -5.64 -18.88
C GLU A 167 7.05 -5.58 -18.25
N LYS A 168 7.12 -5.51 -16.92
CA LYS A 168 8.38 -5.58 -16.15
C LYS A 168 8.93 -7.01 -16.01
N GLY A 169 8.29 -8.01 -16.64
CA GLY A 169 8.75 -9.40 -16.68
C GLY A 169 8.26 -10.27 -15.51
N PHE A 170 7.36 -9.78 -14.66
CA PHE A 170 6.83 -10.58 -13.55
C PHE A 170 5.62 -11.42 -13.99
N ASN A 171 5.67 -12.73 -13.72
CA ASN A 171 4.51 -13.59 -13.90
C ASN A 171 3.54 -13.46 -12.70
N CYS A 172 2.45 -12.72 -12.88
CA CYS A 172 1.44 -12.51 -11.85
C CYS A 172 0.37 -13.62 -11.77
N GLY A 173 0.42 -14.63 -12.64
CA GLY A 173 -0.61 -15.66 -12.76
C GLY A 173 -2.00 -15.11 -13.14
N PRO A 174 -3.02 -15.98 -13.22
CA PRO A 174 -4.38 -15.56 -13.49
C PRO A 174 -5.02 -14.83 -12.30
N MET A 175 -6.07 -14.06 -12.56
CA MET A 175 -6.94 -13.53 -11.50
C MET A 175 -7.76 -14.67 -10.89
N MET A 176 -8.02 -14.60 -9.57
CA MET A 176 -8.88 -15.59 -8.91
C MET A 176 -10.31 -15.59 -9.44
N SER A 177 -10.80 -14.46 -9.98
CA SER A 177 -12.10 -14.37 -10.65
C SER A 177 -12.17 -15.16 -11.96
N GLY A 178 -11.03 -15.61 -12.50
CA GLY A 178 -10.93 -16.21 -13.83
C GLY A 178 -10.94 -15.19 -14.98
N GLU A 179 -11.07 -13.90 -14.67
CA GLU A 179 -11.02 -12.82 -15.66
C GLU A 179 -9.59 -12.64 -16.21
N GLU A 180 -9.48 -12.27 -17.50
CA GLU A 180 -8.22 -11.78 -18.05
C GLU A 180 -7.77 -10.51 -17.32
N LEU A 181 -6.45 -10.31 -17.20
CA LEU A 181 -5.86 -9.13 -16.55
C LEU A 181 -6.48 -7.86 -17.13
N LEU A 182 -6.17 -7.54 -18.39
CA LEU A 182 -6.85 -6.53 -19.20
C LEU A 182 -6.97 -7.10 -20.61
N PRO A 183 -8.05 -6.80 -21.35
CA PRO A 183 -8.06 -7.04 -22.79
C PRO A 183 -6.86 -6.37 -23.44
N GLU A 184 -6.28 -7.00 -24.46
CA GLU A 184 -5.07 -6.51 -25.13
C GLU A 184 -5.18 -5.05 -25.58
N SER A 185 -6.36 -4.63 -26.06
CA SER A 185 -6.63 -3.23 -26.43
C SER A 185 -6.53 -2.26 -25.26
N GLN A 186 -7.02 -2.64 -24.08
CA GLN A 186 -6.90 -1.82 -22.86
C GLN A 186 -5.47 -1.83 -22.32
N ARG A 187 -4.74 -2.95 -22.44
CA ARG A 187 -3.32 -3.01 -22.10
C ARG A 187 -2.50 -2.03 -22.94
N VAL A 188 -2.68 -2.05 -24.26
CA VAL A 188 -1.98 -1.14 -25.18
C VAL A 188 -2.34 0.32 -24.87
N ALA A 189 -3.62 0.62 -24.63
CA ALA A 189 -4.06 1.96 -24.25
C ALA A 189 -3.43 2.43 -22.93
N LEU A 190 -3.42 1.58 -21.90
CA LEU A 190 -2.80 1.87 -20.61
C LEU A 190 -1.31 2.23 -20.75
N LEU A 191 -0.55 1.45 -21.52
CA LEU A 191 0.89 1.70 -21.70
C LEU A 191 1.14 3.00 -22.48
N ALA A 192 0.31 3.30 -23.48
CA ALA A 192 0.39 4.55 -24.23
C ALA A 192 0.00 5.77 -23.37
N ASP A 193 -1.00 5.64 -22.49
CA ASP A 193 -1.39 6.69 -21.55
C ASP A 193 -0.30 6.92 -20.51
N LEU A 194 0.31 5.86 -19.98
CA LEU A 194 1.45 5.98 -19.06
C LEU A 194 2.62 6.69 -19.73
N ASP A 195 3.02 6.29 -20.95
CA ASP A 195 4.12 6.94 -21.70
C ASP A 195 3.87 8.43 -21.95
N ARG A 196 2.59 8.82 -22.14
CA ARG A 196 2.19 10.21 -22.39
C ARG A 196 2.11 11.06 -21.11
N ASN A 197 1.59 10.49 -20.03
CA ASN A 197 1.16 11.25 -18.86
C ASN A 197 2.22 11.33 -17.76
N VAL A 198 3.28 10.52 -17.83
CA VAL A 198 4.31 10.46 -16.79
C VAL A 198 5.61 11.11 -17.25
N SER A 199 6.45 11.52 -16.29
CA SER A 199 7.77 12.07 -16.60
C SER A 199 8.67 10.99 -17.24
N ARG A 200 9.74 11.43 -17.94
CA ARG A 200 10.77 10.50 -18.45
C ARG A 200 11.43 9.67 -17.35
N GLU A 201 11.60 10.26 -16.17
CA GLU A 201 12.16 9.60 -14.99
C GLU A 201 11.26 8.43 -14.56
N ILE A 202 9.95 8.65 -14.48
CA ILE A 202 8.97 7.59 -14.17
C ILE A 202 8.87 6.57 -15.30
N ALA A 203 8.83 7.00 -16.57
CA ALA A 203 8.76 6.08 -17.71
C ALA A 203 9.93 5.08 -17.70
N THR A 204 11.12 5.55 -17.33
CA THR A 204 12.31 4.70 -17.16
C THR A 204 12.13 3.71 -16.01
N ILE A 205 11.62 4.16 -14.85
CA ILE A 205 11.33 3.28 -13.70
C ILE A 205 10.31 2.20 -14.08
N LEU A 206 9.27 2.57 -14.83
CA LEU A 206 8.24 1.64 -15.30
C LEU A 206 8.72 0.76 -16.46
N SER A 207 9.93 0.99 -16.98
CA SER A 207 10.49 0.27 -18.14
C SER A 207 9.64 0.43 -19.41
N LEU A 208 8.98 1.58 -19.54
CA LEU A 208 8.20 1.96 -20.71
C LEU A 208 9.15 2.46 -21.81
N GLY A 209 8.89 2.09 -23.07
CA GLY A 209 9.68 2.54 -24.23
C GLY A 209 10.89 1.68 -24.62
N THR A 210 11.22 0.61 -23.89
CA THR A 210 12.30 -0.34 -24.28
C THR A 210 11.81 -1.64 -24.96
N ALA A 211 10.49 -1.79 -25.14
CA ALA A 211 9.87 -2.98 -25.74
C ALA A 211 10.20 -3.21 -27.23
N GLY A 212 11.05 -2.37 -27.85
CA GLY A 212 11.58 -2.58 -29.20
C GLY A 212 12.96 -3.25 -29.28
N ALA A 213 13.66 -3.50 -28.16
CA ALA A 213 15.09 -3.84 -28.21
C ALA A 213 15.50 -5.22 -27.64
N LEU A 214 14.57 -6.02 -27.08
CA LEU A 214 14.95 -7.25 -26.35
C LEU A 214 14.25 -8.54 -26.79
N ILE A 215 13.69 -8.59 -28.01
CA ILE A 215 13.27 -9.87 -28.60
C ILE A 215 14.09 -10.14 -29.86
N ASN A 216 15.32 -10.61 -29.66
CA ASN A 216 15.99 -11.43 -30.66
C ASN A 216 16.88 -12.48 -29.96
N PRO A 217 16.34 -13.65 -29.62
CA PRO A 217 17.18 -14.76 -29.19
C PRO A 217 17.87 -15.33 -30.44
N ARG A 218 19.20 -15.22 -30.48
CA ARG A 218 20.04 -16.14 -31.25
C ARG A 218 20.09 -17.48 -30.54
#